data_AF-A0A6N4XAJ8-F1
#
_entry.id   AF-A0A6N4XAJ8-F1
#
_cell.length_a   1.000
_cell.length_b   1.000
_cell.length_c   1.000
_cell.angle_alpha   90.00
_cell.angle_beta   90.00
_cell.angle_gamma   90.00
#
_symmetry.space_group_name_H-M   'P 1'
#
loop_
_entity.id
_entity.type
_entity.pdbx_description
1 polymer ?
#
loop_
_entity_poly.entity_id
_entity_poly.type
_entity_poly.pdbx_seq_one_letter_code
_entity_poly.pdbx_strand_id
1 'polypeptide(L)'
;MYTIDDLIKAGKSQVRHTADLMTAYMGLFKEKFGREPDCAGCTFNNDWNRLITYSNQKNQKIMSDPNITFQLRDKSKIYSYDFQHKNGRMIRTRVYGHMMSEEFAEKYLTEGNERQLQERKAEFKILPIKFIEEENLSNDILSKNTLKELQQLATEKKYPEDEWKKLKKEELIVFLEAKELEV
;
A
#
# COMPACT_ATOMS: atom_id res chain seq x y z
N MET A 1 -5.12 34.91 -15.34
CA MET A 1 -4.10 34.55 -14.34
C MET A 1 -4.01 33.03 -14.38
N TYR A 2 -2.84 32.47 -14.74
CA TYR A 2 -2.66 31.02 -14.86
C TYR A 2 -2.28 30.40 -13.51
N THR A 3 -2.70 29.16 -13.27
CA THR A 3 -2.31 28.34 -12.11
C THR A 3 -1.25 27.30 -12.51
N ILE A 4 -0.62 26.65 -11.52
CA ILE A 4 0.32 25.56 -11.77
C ILE A 4 -0.38 24.39 -12.50
N ASP A 5 -1.65 24.11 -12.17
CA ASP A 5 -2.43 23.06 -12.84
C ASP A 5 -2.72 23.37 -14.31
N ASP A 6 -2.93 24.66 -14.65
CA ASP A 6 -3.09 25.08 -16.05
C ASP A 6 -1.82 24.86 -16.86
N LEU A 7 -0.65 25.10 -16.25
CA LEU A 7 0.64 24.81 -16.88
C LEU A 7 0.86 23.30 -17.07
N ILE A 8 0.52 22.49 -16.05
CA ILE A 8 0.62 21.02 -16.13
C ILE A 8 -0.28 20.48 -17.24
N LYS A 9 -1.52 20.97 -17.35
CA LYS A 9 -2.48 20.60 -18.41
C LYS A 9 -2.00 21.01 -19.81
N ALA A 10 -1.44 22.21 -19.95
CA ALA A 10 -0.86 22.66 -21.22
C ALA A 10 0.34 21.80 -21.64
N GLY A 11 1.06 21.27 -20.66
CA GLY A 11 2.18 20.37 -20.87
C GLY A 11 3.49 21.11 -21.14
N LYS A 12 4.58 20.45 -20.75
CA LYS A 12 5.94 20.99 -20.73
C LYS A 12 6.38 21.64 -22.05
N SER A 13 6.07 20.98 -23.18
CA SER A 13 6.44 21.48 -24.51
C SER A 13 5.72 22.80 -24.82
N GLN A 14 4.41 22.84 -24.58
CA GLN A 14 3.59 24.01 -24.84
C GLN A 14 4.02 25.20 -23.97
N VAL A 15 4.29 24.96 -22.69
CA VAL A 15 4.78 25.99 -21.77
C VAL A 15 6.13 26.56 -22.23
N ARG A 16 6.99 25.73 -22.84
CA ARG A 16 8.29 26.17 -23.33
C ARG A 16 8.20 27.08 -24.56
N HIS A 17 7.23 26.82 -25.44
CA HIS A 17 7.14 27.45 -26.75
C HIS A 17 6.12 28.58 -26.83
N THR A 18 5.24 28.73 -25.84
CA THR A 18 4.28 29.83 -25.74
C THR A 18 4.77 30.90 -24.78
N ALA A 19 4.99 32.13 -25.27
CA ALA A 19 5.51 33.24 -24.48
C ALA A 19 4.67 33.56 -23.23
N ASP A 20 3.34 33.52 -23.36
CA ASP A 20 2.41 33.78 -22.25
C ASP A 20 2.52 32.72 -21.15
N LEU A 21 2.61 31.44 -21.53
CA LEU A 21 2.75 30.33 -20.59
C LEU A 21 4.13 30.32 -19.92
N MET A 22 5.18 30.67 -20.66
CA MET A 22 6.53 30.80 -20.10
C MET A 22 6.59 31.92 -19.06
N THR A 23 5.97 33.06 -19.34
CA THR A 23 5.88 34.20 -18.41
C THR A 23 5.14 33.81 -17.14
N ALA A 24 4.01 33.10 -17.29
CA ALA A 24 3.26 32.57 -16.16
C ALA A 24 4.08 31.55 -15.34
N TYR A 25 4.80 30.65 -16.01
CA TYR A 25 5.70 29.70 -15.37
C TYR A 25 6.78 30.38 -14.54
N MET A 26 7.47 31.39 -15.08
CA MET A 26 8.52 32.12 -14.35
C MET A 26 7.95 32.81 -13.10
N GLY A 27 6.78 33.44 -13.22
CA GLY A 27 6.10 34.10 -12.11
C GLY A 27 5.74 33.12 -11.00
N LEU A 28 5.09 32.01 -11.35
CA LEU A 28 4.70 30.97 -10.39
C LEU A 28 5.92 30.28 -9.77
N PHE A 29 6.98 30.04 -10.56
CA PHE A 29 8.22 29.46 -10.07
C PHE A 29 8.91 30.39 -9.05
N LYS A 30 8.99 31.69 -9.34
CA LYS A 30 9.54 32.70 -8.43
C LYS A 30 8.72 32.83 -7.14
N GLU A 31 7.40 32.82 -7.26
CA GLU A 31 6.49 32.85 -6.10
C GLU A 31 6.73 31.64 -5.18
N LYS A 32 6.96 30.44 -5.74
CA LYS A 32 7.13 29.20 -4.95
C LYS A 32 8.55 28.98 -4.42
N PHE A 33 9.57 29.33 -5.20
CA PHE A 33 10.96 29.01 -4.88
C PHE A 33 11.80 30.23 -4.49
N GLY A 34 11.21 31.43 -4.47
CA GLY A 34 11.88 32.68 -4.10
C GLY A 34 12.96 33.14 -5.09
N ARG A 35 13.06 32.46 -6.23
CA ARG A 35 14.06 32.73 -7.28
C ARG A 35 13.48 32.49 -8.66
N GLU A 36 14.00 33.19 -9.65
CA GLU A 36 13.72 32.90 -11.05
C GLU A 36 14.56 31.69 -11.52
N PRO A 37 14.10 30.93 -12.54
CA PRO A 37 14.92 29.88 -13.14
C PRO A 37 16.20 30.47 -13.74
N ASP A 38 17.36 29.87 -13.43
CA ASP A 38 18.68 30.42 -13.80
C ASP A 38 18.82 30.58 -15.33
N CYS A 39 18.20 29.67 -16.11
CA CYS A 39 17.97 29.87 -17.53
C CYS A 39 16.76 29.03 -18.00
N ALA A 40 15.71 29.69 -18.47
CA ALA A 40 14.52 29.03 -19.02
C ALA A 40 14.78 28.21 -20.31
N GLY A 41 15.98 28.27 -20.89
CA GLY A 41 16.42 27.37 -21.95
C GLY A 41 17.24 26.17 -21.44
N CYS A 42 18.16 26.40 -20.50
CA CYS A 42 19.18 25.42 -20.10
C CYS A 42 18.74 24.55 -18.91
N THR A 43 18.07 25.12 -17.91
CA THR A 43 17.67 24.41 -16.67
C THR A 43 16.18 24.11 -16.60
N PHE A 44 15.40 24.58 -17.59
CA PHE A 44 13.95 24.45 -17.62
C PHE A 44 13.46 23.03 -17.39
N ASN A 45 14.13 22.01 -17.92
CA ASN A 45 13.73 20.62 -17.68
C ASN A 45 13.78 20.23 -16.20
N ASN A 46 14.83 20.66 -15.49
CA ASN A 46 15.03 20.34 -14.08
C ASN A 46 14.10 21.18 -13.20
N ASP A 47 13.98 22.47 -13.50
CA ASP A 47 13.11 23.39 -12.77
C ASP A 47 11.62 23.05 -12.98
N TRP A 48 11.22 22.67 -14.21
CA TRP A 48 9.90 22.14 -14.51
C TRP A 48 9.60 20.90 -13.68
N ASN A 49 10.51 19.92 -13.68
CA ASN A 49 10.37 18.70 -12.89
C ASN A 49 10.23 19.03 -11.39
N ARG A 50 10.99 20.00 -10.90
CA ARG A 50 10.89 20.46 -9.51
C ARG A 50 9.55 21.11 -9.19
N LEU A 51 9.01 21.93 -10.10
CA LEU A 51 7.71 22.58 -9.95
C LEU A 51 6.58 21.56 -9.96
N ILE A 52 6.57 20.61 -10.89
CA ILE A 52 5.55 19.56 -10.94
C ILE A 52 5.66 18.61 -9.75
N THR A 53 6.87 18.25 -9.31
CA THR A 53 7.05 17.41 -8.12
C THR A 53 6.53 18.12 -6.88
N TYR A 54 6.78 19.42 -6.72
CA TYR A 54 6.20 20.22 -5.63
C TYR A 54 4.67 20.28 -5.71
N SER A 55 4.11 20.50 -6.90
CA SER A 55 2.66 20.50 -7.12
C SER A 55 2.04 19.14 -6.76
N ASN A 56 2.70 18.06 -7.15
CA ASN A 56 2.27 16.69 -6.86
C ASN A 56 2.48 16.33 -5.39
N GLN A 57 3.48 16.89 -4.71
CA GLN A 57 3.72 16.70 -3.28
C GLN A 57 2.61 17.31 -2.41
N LYS A 58 1.94 18.39 -2.86
CA LYS A 58 0.73 18.87 -2.19
C LYS A 58 -0.41 17.85 -2.17
N ASN A 59 -0.37 16.84 -3.04
CA ASN A 59 -1.29 15.71 -3.08
C ASN A 59 -0.74 14.42 -2.43
N GLN A 60 0.46 14.44 -1.81
CA GLN A 60 1.12 13.24 -1.27
C GLN A 60 0.96 13.06 0.25
N LYS A 61 -0.27 13.20 0.74
CA LYS A 61 -0.69 12.48 1.95
C LYS A 61 -1.71 11.42 1.53
N ILE A 62 -1.24 10.40 0.83
CA ILE A 62 -2.08 9.26 0.43
C ILE A 62 -2.74 8.66 1.69
N MET A 63 -2.00 8.58 2.83
CA MET A 63 -2.53 8.19 4.14
C MET A 63 -3.60 9.11 4.77
N SER A 64 -4.00 10.20 4.11
CA SER A 64 -5.14 11.06 4.50
C SER A 64 -6.33 10.92 3.55
N ASP A 65 -6.23 10.03 2.56
CA ASP A 65 -7.34 9.65 1.68
C ASP A 65 -8.40 8.90 2.50
N PRO A 66 -9.68 9.31 2.45
CA PRO A 66 -10.76 8.63 3.16
C PRO A 66 -10.99 7.18 2.73
N ASN A 67 -10.45 6.76 1.57
CA ASN A 67 -10.55 5.38 1.09
C ASN A 67 -9.50 4.44 1.69
N ILE A 68 -8.58 4.94 2.52
CA ILE A 68 -7.59 4.10 3.18
C ILE A 68 -8.16 3.50 4.45
N THR A 69 -8.16 2.18 4.51
CA THR A 69 -8.82 1.43 5.58
C THR A 69 -7.85 0.80 6.56
N PHE A 70 -6.56 0.73 6.20
CA PHE A 70 -5.51 0.17 7.02
C PHE A 70 -4.76 1.23 7.86
N GLN A 71 -4.04 0.76 8.89
CA GLN A 71 -3.13 1.58 9.67
C GLN A 71 -1.79 0.86 9.84
N LEU A 72 -0.69 1.49 9.42
CA LEU A 72 0.67 0.98 9.64
C LEU A 72 1.18 1.30 11.05
N ARG A 73 2.04 0.42 11.58
CA ARG A 73 2.78 0.68 12.83
C ARG A 73 3.89 1.72 12.64
N ASP A 74 4.60 1.69 11.50
CA ASP A 74 5.67 2.63 11.18
C ASP A 74 5.49 3.27 9.80
N LYS A 75 4.96 4.50 9.77
CA LYS A 75 4.74 5.24 8.51
C LYS A 75 6.03 5.78 7.87
N SER A 76 7.15 5.76 8.59
CA SER A 76 8.44 6.26 8.09
C SER A 76 9.24 5.21 7.32
N LYS A 77 8.96 3.92 7.57
CA LYS A 77 9.60 2.78 6.93
C LYS A 77 9.33 2.71 5.43
N ILE A 78 10.29 2.13 4.69
CA ILE A 78 10.09 1.70 3.29
C ILE A 78 9.59 0.26 3.29
N TYR A 79 8.44 0.06 2.68
CA TYR A 79 7.81 -1.23 2.47
C TYR A 79 8.13 -1.72 1.06
N SER A 80 8.49 -2.99 0.90
CA SER A 80 8.80 -3.55 -0.40
C SER A 80 8.49 -5.04 -0.51
N TYR A 81 8.01 -5.45 -1.67
CA TYR A 81 7.81 -6.84 -2.03
C TYR A 81 8.22 -7.08 -3.48
N ASP A 82 8.53 -8.33 -3.79
CA ASP A 82 8.83 -8.78 -5.14
C ASP A 82 7.59 -9.47 -5.72
N PHE A 83 7.25 -9.18 -6.97
CA PHE A 83 6.18 -9.88 -7.68
C PHE A 83 6.66 -10.31 -9.06
N GLN A 84 6.11 -11.41 -9.56
CA GLN A 84 6.43 -11.90 -10.90
C GLN A 84 5.54 -11.18 -11.93
N HIS A 85 6.16 -10.41 -12.80
CA HIS A 85 5.45 -9.75 -13.88
C HIS A 85 5.07 -10.76 -14.98
N LYS A 86 4.08 -10.43 -15.82
CA LYS A 86 3.55 -11.30 -16.90
C LYS A 86 4.60 -11.84 -17.88
N ASN A 87 5.76 -11.18 -17.95
CA ASN A 87 6.90 -11.58 -18.79
C ASN A 87 7.92 -12.47 -18.04
N GLY A 88 7.56 -13.00 -16.87
CA GLY A 88 8.38 -13.88 -16.05
C GLY A 88 9.46 -13.17 -15.22
N ARG A 89 9.63 -11.85 -15.36
CA ARG A 89 10.64 -11.08 -14.61
C ARG A 89 10.13 -10.75 -13.21
N MET A 90 10.99 -10.94 -12.20
CA MET A 90 10.74 -10.47 -10.85
C MET A 90 10.95 -8.96 -10.79
N ILE A 91 9.94 -8.23 -10.30
CA ILE A 91 10.01 -6.79 -10.10
C ILE A 91 9.86 -6.49 -8.61
N ARG A 92 10.83 -5.75 -8.08
CA ARG A 92 10.75 -5.21 -6.72
C ARG A 92 9.98 -3.91 -6.71
N THR A 93 8.89 -3.88 -5.97
CA THR A 93 8.09 -2.66 -5.74
C THR A 93 8.37 -2.12 -4.35
N ARG A 94 8.47 -0.79 -4.21
CA ARG A 94 8.74 -0.13 -2.93
C ARG A 94 7.94 1.16 -2.75
N VAL A 95 7.49 1.42 -1.53
CA VAL A 95 6.83 2.68 -1.16
C VAL A 95 7.20 3.06 0.28
N TYR A 96 7.25 4.35 0.59
CA TYR A 96 7.30 4.77 1.99
C TYR A 96 5.93 4.61 2.63
N GLY A 97 5.87 4.22 3.91
CA GLY A 97 4.61 3.95 4.61
C GLY A 97 3.61 5.10 4.56
N HIS A 98 4.07 6.36 4.69
CA HIS A 98 3.22 7.54 4.60
C HIS A 98 2.64 7.80 3.19
N MET A 99 3.17 7.11 2.16
CA MET A 99 2.69 7.15 0.78
C MET A 99 2.06 5.82 0.33
N MET A 100 1.85 4.86 1.24
CA MET A 100 1.23 3.58 0.89
C MET A 100 -0.25 3.78 0.54
N SER A 101 -0.68 3.27 -0.62
CA SER A 101 -2.09 3.22 -1.02
C SER A 101 -2.74 1.91 -0.57
N GLU A 102 -4.08 1.86 -0.58
CA GLU A 102 -4.86 0.65 -0.31
C GLU A 102 -4.44 -0.50 -1.24
N GLU A 103 -4.38 -0.24 -2.56
CA GLU A 103 -3.96 -1.24 -3.55
C GLU A 103 -2.55 -1.78 -3.29
N PHE A 104 -1.62 -0.92 -2.85
CA PHE A 104 -0.29 -1.38 -2.48
C PHE A 104 -0.33 -2.27 -1.24
N ALA A 105 -1.08 -1.87 -0.21
CA ALA A 105 -1.21 -2.65 1.03
C ALA A 105 -1.81 -4.03 0.76
N GLU A 106 -2.83 -4.12 -0.09
CA GLU A 106 -3.42 -5.40 -0.49
C GLU A 106 -2.39 -6.28 -1.19
N LYS A 107 -1.72 -5.77 -2.22
CA LYS A 107 -0.70 -6.55 -2.94
C LYS A 107 0.46 -6.94 -2.03
N TYR A 108 0.84 -6.06 -1.10
CA TYR A 108 1.89 -6.34 -0.12
C TYR A 108 1.53 -7.53 0.80
N LEU A 109 0.24 -7.70 1.08
CA LEU A 109 -0.30 -8.78 1.91
C LEU A 109 -0.70 -10.03 1.12
N THR A 110 -0.63 -10.01 -0.22
CA THR A 110 -0.90 -11.20 -1.07
C THR A 110 0.33 -11.74 -1.79
N GLU A 111 1.31 -10.89 -2.12
CA GLU A 111 2.44 -11.23 -2.98
C GLU A 111 3.64 -11.69 -2.17
N GLY A 112 3.75 -13.00 -1.92
CA GLY A 112 4.88 -13.57 -1.19
C GLY A 112 4.63 -15.01 -0.79
N ASN A 113 5.60 -15.60 -0.10
CA ASN A 113 5.36 -16.86 0.60
C ASN A 113 4.65 -16.61 1.94
N GLU A 114 4.05 -17.65 2.50
CA GLU A 114 3.25 -17.59 3.73
C GLU A 114 3.97 -16.89 4.88
N ARG A 115 5.22 -17.28 5.17
CA ARG A 115 6.06 -16.63 6.18
C ARG A 115 6.23 -15.12 5.94
N GLN A 116 6.50 -14.71 4.70
CA GLN A 116 6.59 -13.29 4.36
C GLN A 116 5.27 -12.57 4.60
N LEU A 117 4.14 -13.19 4.27
CA LEU A 117 2.83 -12.59 4.48
C LEU A 117 2.52 -12.42 5.96
N GLN A 118 2.86 -13.40 6.80
CA GLN A 118 2.74 -13.30 8.25
C GLN A 118 3.59 -12.15 8.83
N GLU A 119 4.87 -12.10 8.47
CA GLU A 119 5.79 -11.03 8.90
C GLU A 119 5.26 -9.65 8.51
N ARG A 120 4.67 -9.53 7.31
CA ARG A 120 4.08 -8.29 6.80
C ARG A 120 2.78 -7.92 7.50
N LYS A 121 1.88 -8.87 7.77
CA LYS A 121 0.66 -8.63 8.55
C LYS A 121 0.98 -8.00 9.91
N ALA A 122 2.06 -8.44 10.56
CA ALA A 122 2.49 -7.88 11.85
C ALA A 122 2.91 -6.39 11.77
N GLU A 123 3.28 -5.88 10.60
CA GLU A 123 3.64 -4.46 10.39
C GLU A 123 2.44 -3.52 10.38
N PHE A 124 1.23 -4.07 10.29
CA PHE A 124 -0.03 -3.34 10.37
C PHE A 124 -0.56 -3.32 11.81
N LYS A 125 -1.09 -2.17 12.19
CA LYS A 125 -1.93 -2.00 13.39
C LYS A 125 -3.39 -2.33 13.09
N ILE A 126 -3.86 -1.98 11.89
CA ILE A 126 -5.18 -2.32 11.34
C ILE A 126 -4.93 -2.80 9.91
N LEU A 127 -5.44 -3.98 9.54
CA LEU A 127 -5.33 -4.53 8.20
C LEU A 127 -6.33 -3.85 7.24
N PRO A 128 -6.11 -3.92 5.90
CA PRO A 128 -7.13 -3.51 4.94
C PRO A 128 -8.44 -4.29 5.15
N ILE A 129 -9.60 -3.64 4.93
CA ILE A 129 -10.94 -4.20 5.19
C ILE A 129 -11.12 -5.60 4.59
N LYS A 130 -10.62 -5.82 3.38
CA LYS A 130 -10.68 -7.10 2.69
C LYS A 130 -10.16 -8.26 3.56
N PHE A 131 -9.07 -8.06 4.28
CA PHE A 131 -8.48 -9.09 5.14
C PHE A 131 -9.16 -9.19 6.51
N ILE A 132 -9.78 -8.10 6.98
CA ILE A 132 -10.61 -8.12 8.20
C ILE A 132 -11.88 -8.92 7.96
N GLU A 133 -12.54 -8.74 6.80
CA GLU A 133 -13.73 -9.49 6.43
C GLU A 133 -13.43 -10.98 6.21
N GLU A 134 -12.30 -11.31 5.59
CA GLU A 134 -11.84 -12.70 5.42
C GLU A 134 -11.59 -13.40 6.77
N GLU A 135 -10.90 -12.74 7.71
CA GLU A 135 -10.65 -13.29 9.05
C GLU A 135 -11.95 -13.47 9.85
N ASN A 136 -12.86 -12.49 9.80
CA ASN A 136 -14.16 -12.61 10.46
C ASN A 136 -15.04 -13.70 9.86
N LEU A 137 -15.01 -13.88 8.53
CA LEU A 137 -15.75 -14.94 7.85
C LEU A 137 -15.21 -16.32 8.22
N SER A 138 -13.88 -16.46 8.31
CA SER A 138 -13.24 -17.71 8.78
C SER A 138 -13.67 -18.07 10.21
N ASN A 139 -13.62 -17.09 11.12
CA ASN A 139 -14.03 -17.28 12.52
C ASN A 139 -15.52 -17.61 12.65
N ASP A 140 -16.38 -16.96 11.85
CA ASP A 140 -17.82 -17.26 11.83
C ASP A 140 -18.10 -18.69 11.32
N ILE A 141 -17.35 -19.17 10.31
CA ILE A 141 -17.43 -20.56 9.81
C ILE A 141 -16.97 -21.55 10.89
N LEU A 142 -15.82 -21.32 11.54
CA LEU A 142 -15.31 -22.16 12.63
C LEU A 142 -16.30 -22.25 13.80
N SER A 143 -16.93 -21.12 14.15
CA SER A 143 -17.91 -21.06 15.23
C SER A 143 -19.21 -21.84 14.93
N LYS A 144 -19.61 -21.91 13.66
CA LYS A 144 -20.80 -22.64 13.19
C LYS A 144 -20.57 -24.15 13.09
N ASN A 145 -19.34 -24.58 12.84
CA ASN A 145 -19.01 -26.01 12.73
C ASN A 145 -19.24 -26.78 14.03
N THR A 146 -19.65 -28.04 13.91
CA THR A 146 -19.79 -28.96 15.04
C THR A 146 -18.43 -29.45 15.53
N LEU A 147 -18.36 -29.96 16.77
CA LEU A 147 -17.12 -30.52 17.33
C LEU A 147 -16.50 -31.60 16.42
N LYS A 148 -17.33 -32.45 15.79
CA LYS A 148 -16.85 -33.51 14.89
C LYS A 148 -16.23 -32.96 13.61
N GLU A 149 -16.82 -31.93 13.02
CA GLU A 149 -16.30 -31.28 11.82
C GLU A 149 -14.97 -30.57 12.09
N LEU A 150 -14.84 -29.93 13.26
CA LEU A 150 -13.58 -29.33 13.70
C LEU A 150 -12.47 -30.36 13.95
N GLN A 151 -12.82 -31.51 14.54
CA GLN A 151 -11.89 -32.64 14.72
C GLN A 151 -11.45 -33.24 13.37
N GLN A 152 -12.35 -33.29 12.40
CA GLN A 152 -12.04 -33.73 11.05
C GLN A 152 -11.09 -32.76 10.34
N LEU A 153 -11.31 -31.44 10.46
CA LEU A 153 -10.38 -30.41 9.98
C LEU A 153 -8.99 -30.52 10.60
N ALA A 154 -8.89 -30.75 11.92
CA ALA A 154 -7.61 -30.97 12.59
C ALA A 154 -6.87 -32.22 12.07
N THR A 155 -7.63 -33.26 11.74
CA THR A 155 -7.10 -34.50 11.13
C THR A 155 -6.60 -34.25 9.71
N GLU A 156 -7.36 -33.53 8.88
CA GLU A 156 -6.97 -33.16 7.51
C GLU A 156 -5.70 -32.31 7.47
N LYS A 157 -5.58 -31.38 8.44
CA LYS A 157 -4.37 -30.56 8.63
C LYS A 157 -3.19 -31.29 9.27
N LYS A 158 -3.35 -32.58 9.61
CA LYS A 158 -2.33 -33.46 10.19
C LYS A 158 -1.76 -32.95 11.52
N TYR A 159 -2.57 -32.27 12.33
CA TYR A 159 -2.15 -31.88 13.68
C TYR A 159 -2.11 -33.11 14.63
N PRO A 160 -1.16 -33.17 15.58
CA PRO A 160 -1.05 -34.28 16.51
C PRO A 160 -2.34 -34.53 17.28
N GLU A 161 -2.87 -35.76 17.21
CA GLU A 161 -4.19 -36.10 17.75
C GLU A 161 -4.28 -35.88 19.28
N ASP A 162 -3.17 -36.05 19.98
CA ASP A 162 -3.04 -35.84 21.42
C ASP A 162 -3.23 -34.38 21.85
N GLU A 163 -2.93 -33.41 20.97
CA GLU A 163 -3.08 -31.98 21.25
C GLU A 163 -4.54 -31.51 21.21
N TRP A 164 -5.36 -32.09 20.33
CA TRP A 164 -6.70 -31.56 20.05
C TRP A 164 -7.87 -32.50 20.39
N LYS A 165 -7.66 -33.82 20.49
CA LYS A 165 -8.74 -34.81 20.66
C LYS A 165 -9.55 -34.65 21.94
N LYS A 166 -8.93 -34.12 23.00
CA LYS A 166 -9.58 -33.90 24.31
C LYS A 166 -10.19 -32.51 24.46
N LEU A 167 -9.97 -31.61 23.50
CA LEU A 167 -10.45 -30.24 23.57
C LEU A 167 -11.96 -30.19 23.34
N LYS A 168 -12.61 -29.30 24.09
CA LYS A 168 -14.01 -28.94 23.84
C LYS A 168 -14.10 -28.08 22.57
N LYS A 169 -15.31 -27.90 22.04
CA LYS A 169 -15.54 -27.15 20.79
C LYS A 169 -14.86 -25.78 20.80
N GLU A 170 -15.06 -25.01 21.88
CA GLU A 170 -14.48 -23.66 22.03
C GLU A 170 -12.94 -23.70 22.09
N GLU A 171 -12.39 -24.64 22.86
CA GLU A 171 -10.93 -24.82 22.97
C GLU A 171 -10.30 -25.30 21.66
N LEU A 172 -11.02 -26.11 20.89
CA LEU A 172 -10.59 -26.62 19.60
C LEU A 172 -10.60 -25.52 18.53
N ILE A 173 -11.56 -24.59 18.58
CA ILE A 173 -11.57 -23.40 17.71
C ILE A 173 -10.31 -22.56 17.98
N VAL A 174 -10.04 -22.23 19.25
CA VAL A 174 -8.85 -21.46 19.63
C VAL A 174 -7.56 -22.19 19.24
N PHE A 175 -7.51 -23.51 19.40
CA PHE A 175 -6.37 -24.32 18.96
C PHE A 175 -6.14 -24.23 17.45
N LEU A 176 -7.21 -24.37 16.65
CA LEU A 176 -7.12 -24.30 15.19
C LEU A 176 -6.73 -22.89 14.72
N GLU A 177 -7.28 -21.84 15.33
CA GLU A 177 -6.90 -20.44 15.07
C GLU A 177 -5.42 -20.21 15.40
N ALA A 178 -4.96 -20.67 16.58
CA ALA A 178 -3.56 -20.52 16.98
C ALA A 178 -2.62 -21.28 16.04
N LYS A 179 -2.98 -22.49 15.61
CA LYS A 179 -2.20 -23.28 14.65
C LYS A 179 -2.20 -22.70 13.25
N GLU A 180 -3.23 -21.96 12.84
CA GLU A 180 -3.21 -21.19 11.58
C GLU A 180 -2.28 -19.97 11.65
N LEU A 181 -2.07 -19.40 12.84
CA LEU A 181 -1.12 -18.29 13.05
C LEU A 181 0.34 -18.74 13.19
N GLU A 182 0.60 -20.03 13.46
CA GLU A 182 1.95 -20.60 13.61
C GLU A 182 2.60 -21.08 12.29
N VAL A 183 1.84 -21.13 11.19
CA VAL A 183 2.27 -21.65 9.87
C VAL A 183 2.72 -20.53 8.94
#